data_AF-A0A6H5HF77-F1
#
_entry.id   AF-A0A6H5HF77-F1
#
_cell.length_a   1.000
_cell.length_b   1.000
_cell.length_c   1.000
_cell.angle_alpha   90.00
_cell.angle_beta   90.00
_cell.angle_gamma   90.00
#
_symmetry.space_group_name_H-M   'P 1'
#
loop_
_entity.id
_entity.type
_entity.pdbx_description
1 polymer ?
#
loop_
_entity_poly.entity_id
_entity_poly.type
_entity_poly.pdbx_seq_one_letter_code
_entity_poly.pdbx_strand_id
1 'polypeptide(L)'
;MPKINSFYLPVKCHYFLFMAAMGPILPYLPVYAKDLGMSEVAMGSVHAVLPIVCLVAKPFFGFILDFFSSKRKFIFVLIISVTVASFAIITFIPSYHPGHQEFGLSNFTTCHKDE
;
A
#
# COMPACT_ATOMS: atom_id res chain seq x y z
N MET A 1 23.04 33.51 -6.12
CA MET A 1 21.77 32.76 -5.99
C MET A 1 21.91 31.46 -6.76
N PRO A 2 21.58 30.29 -6.19
CA PRO A 2 21.63 29.03 -6.92
C PRO A 2 20.61 29.01 -8.06
N LYS A 3 21.03 28.56 -9.24
CA LYS A 3 20.18 28.46 -10.44
C LYS A 3 19.25 27.25 -10.28
N ILE A 4 17.97 27.49 -10.00
CA ILE A 4 16.97 26.43 -9.80
C ILE A 4 16.68 25.77 -11.15
N ASN A 5 16.78 24.45 -11.21
CA ASN A 5 16.58 23.69 -12.44
C ASN A 5 15.12 23.22 -12.54
N SER A 6 14.27 24.03 -13.17
CA SER A 6 12.82 23.80 -13.23
C SER A 6 12.40 22.51 -13.93
N PHE A 7 13.25 21.96 -14.81
CA PHE A 7 12.97 20.70 -15.51
C PHE A 7 12.78 19.49 -14.57
N TYR A 8 13.48 19.48 -13.44
CA TYR A 8 13.42 18.37 -12.47
C TYR A 8 12.47 18.63 -11.30
N LEU A 9 11.90 19.83 -11.19
CA LEU A 9 10.98 20.17 -10.10
C LEU A 9 9.75 19.25 -10.05
N PRO A 10 9.10 18.88 -11.17
CA PRO A 10 7.94 18.00 -11.13
C PRO A 10 8.25 16.62 -10.55
N VAL A 11 9.40 16.04 -10.92
CA VAL A 11 9.79 14.70 -10.45
C VAL A 11 10.15 14.71 -8.96
N LYS A 12 10.80 15.79 -8.50
CA LYS A 12 11.13 15.97 -7.07
C LYS A 12 9.89 16.20 -6.22
N CYS A 13 8.97 17.03 -6.72
CA CYS A 13 7.68 17.28 -6.08
C CYS A 13 6.87 15.99 -5.94
N HIS A 14 6.77 15.21 -7.03
CA HIS A 14 6.11 13.90 -6.99
C HIS A 14 6.74 12.97 -5.94
N TYR A 15 8.07 12.83 -5.93
CA TYR A 15 8.76 11.99 -4.95
C TYR A 15 8.49 12.43 -3.51
N PHE A 16 8.54 13.74 -3.25
CA PHE A 16 8.25 14.31 -1.94
C PHE A 16 6.81 14.01 -1.49
N LEU A 17 5.82 14.29 -2.35
CA LEU A 17 4.42 14.05 -2.04
C LEU A 17 4.11 12.55 -1.88
N PHE A 18 4.72 11.70 -2.70
CA PHE A 18 4.56 10.26 -2.60
C PHE A 18 5.08 9.71 -1.28
N MET A 19 6.29 10.10 -0.87
CA MET A 19 6.84 9.67 0.42
C MET A 19 6.08 10.26 1.61
N ALA A 20 5.62 11.51 1.50
CA ALA A 20 4.77 12.14 2.51
C ALA A 20 3.43 11.41 2.69
N ALA A 21 2.82 10.91 1.61
CA ALA A 21 1.59 10.13 1.67
C ALA A 21 1.81 8.69 2.18
N MET A 22 2.89 8.03 1.73
CA MET A 22 3.20 6.65 2.12
C MET A 22 3.50 6.48 3.62
N GLY A 23 4.09 7.50 4.25
CA GLY A 23 4.41 7.51 5.67
C GLY A 23 3.23 7.14 6.58
N PRO A 24 2.10 7.89 6.54
CA PRO A 24 0.91 7.57 7.32
C PRO A 24 0.07 6.42 6.73
N ILE A 25 0.05 6.22 5.41
CA ILE A 25 -0.78 5.19 4.78
C ILE A 25 -0.42 3.78 5.23
N LEU A 26 0.87 3.43 5.25
CA LEU A 26 1.32 2.08 5.59
C LEU A 26 0.92 1.60 7.00
N PRO A 27 1.13 2.38 8.08
CA PRO A 27 0.70 1.98 9.42
C PRO A 27 -0.81 2.10 9.64
N TYR A 28 -1.52 2.94 8.88
CA TYR A 28 -2.97 3.11 9.02
C TYR A 28 -3.78 2.02 8.30
N LEU A 29 -3.28 1.50 7.17
CA LEU A 29 -3.99 0.52 6.34
C LEU A 29 -4.49 -0.74 7.10
N PRO A 30 -3.71 -1.35 8.01
CA PRO A 30 -4.16 -2.53 8.78
C PRO A 30 -5.33 -2.21 9.71
N VAL A 31 -5.36 -1.00 10.30
CA VAL A 31 -6.45 -0.56 11.19
C VAL A 31 -7.72 -0.35 10.37
N TYR A 32 -7.60 0.35 9.24
CA TYR A 32 -8.72 0.55 8.32
C TYR A 32 -9.30 -0.77 7.81
N ALA A 33 -8.46 -1.75 7.48
CA ALA A 33 -8.92 -3.07 7.06
C ALA A 33 -9.63 -3.85 8.18
N LYS A 34 -9.23 -3.64 9.44
CA LYS A 34 -9.94 -4.19 10.61
C LYS A 34 -11.35 -3.62 10.73
N ASP A 35 -11.51 -2.32 10.51
CA ASP A 35 -12.82 -1.66 10.54
C ASP A 35 -13.75 -2.15 9.42
N LEU A 36 -13.18 -2.62 8.31
CA LEU A 36 -13.91 -3.29 7.21
C LEU A 36 -14.22 -4.78 7.49
N GLY A 37 -13.88 -5.30 8.66
CA GLY A 37 -14.11 -6.70 9.02
C GLY A 37 -13.15 -7.70 8.37
N MET A 38 -11.98 -7.27 7.88
CA MET A 38 -11.01 -8.19 7.29
C MET A 38 -10.25 -8.99 8.35
N SER A 39 -9.98 -10.26 8.04
CA SER A 39 -9.19 -11.16 8.90
C SER A 39 -7.76 -10.65 9.09
N GLU A 40 -7.28 -10.67 10.33
CA GLU A 40 -5.91 -10.27 10.71
C GLU A 40 -4.84 -11.09 9.97
N VAL A 41 -5.09 -12.40 9.80
CA VAL A 41 -4.17 -13.31 9.10
C VAL A 41 -4.06 -12.93 7.62
N ALA A 42 -5.17 -12.58 6.99
CA ALA A 42 -5.19 -12.15 5.60
C ALA A 42 -4.40 -10.84 5.42
N MET A 43 -4.67 -9.83 6.25
CA MET A 43 -3.97 -8.55 6.18
C MET A 43 -2.47 -8.68 6.49
N GLY A 44 -2.11 -9.52 7.46
CA GLY A 44 -0.71 -9.85 7.78
C GLY A 44 0.01 -10.53 6.61
N SER A 45 -0.65 -11.47 5.92
CA SER A 45 -0.06 -12.15 4.75
C SER A 45 0.23 -11.17 3.60
N VAL A 46 -0.69 -10.24 3.33
CA VAL A 46 -0.50 -9.21 2.31
C VAL A 46 0.69 -8.33 2.64
N HIS A 47 0.79 -7.86 3.89
CA HIS A 47 1.91 -7.01 4.34
C HIS A 47 3.25 -7.75 4.36
N ALA A 48 3.26 -9.07 4.53
CA ALA A 48 4.47 -9.89 4.46
C ALA A 48 4.96 -10.11 3.01
N VAL A 49 4.03 -10.31 2.07
CA VAL A 49 4.36 -10.54 0.65
C VAL A 49 4.73 -9.23 -0.06
N LEU A 50 4.11 -8.13 0.33
CA LEU A 50 4.32 -6.80 -0.26
C LEU A 50 5.80 -6.37 -0.37
N PRO A 51 6.66 -6.47 0.67
CA PRO A 51 8.08 -6.12 0.55
C PRO A 51 8.85 -7.04 -0.40
N ILE A 52 8.50 -8.33 -0.49
CA ILE A 52 9.14 -9.28 -1.41
C ILE A 52 8.82 -8.91 -2.86
N VAL A 53 7.55 -8.66 -3.15
CA VAL A 53 7.11 -8.21 -4.48
C VAL A 53 7.74 -6.87 -4.82
N CYS A 54 7.75 -5.93 -3.88
CA CYS A 54 8.37 -4.62 -4.06
C CYS A 54 9.89 -4.70 -4.31
N LEU A 55 10.57 -5.68 -3.71
CA LEU A 55 12.00 -5.93 -3.90
C LEU A 55 12.30 -6.37 -5.33
N VAL A 56 11.47 -7.23 -5.92
CA VAL A 56 11.62 -7.71 -7.31
C VAL A 56 11.09 -6.70 -8.33
N ALA A 57 10.01 -6.00 -8.01
CA ALA A 57 9.39 -5.03 -8.91
C ALA A 57 10.32 -3.84 -9.19
N LYS A 58 11.03 -3.33 -8.18
CA LYS A 58 11.96 -2.20 -8.33
C LYS A 58 13.00 -2.38 -9.45
N PRO A 59 13.81 -3.45 -9.48
CA PRO A 59 14.76 -3.67 -10.57
C PRO A 59 14.06 -3.98 -11.89
N PHE A 60 12.94 -4.71 -11.89
CA PHE A 60 12.19 -5.05 -13.10
C PHE A 60 11.68 -3.79 -13.83
N PHE A 61 10.96 -2.91 -13.13
CA PHE A 61 10.49 -1.66 -13.71
C PHE A 61 11.64 -0.70 -14.02
N GLY A 62 12.71 -0.71 -13.23
CA GLY A 62 13.93 0.05 -13.52
C GLY A 62 14.54 -0.33 -14.86
N PHE A 63 14.67 -1.64 -15.12
CA PHE A 63 15.20 -2.17 -16.37
C PHE A 63 14.31 -1.81 -17.57
N ILE A 64 12.98 -1.95 -17.44
CA ILE A 64 12.03 -1.56 -18.49
C ILE A 64 12.16 -0.07 -18.83
N LEU A 65 12.24 0.79 -17.83
CA LEU A 65 12.35 2.24 -18.04
C LEU A 65 13.64 2.64 -18.74
N ASP A 66 14.72 1.89 -18.53
CA ASP A 66 16.01 2.12 -19.17
C ASP A 66 15.96 1.70 -20.65
N PHE A 67 15.36 0.55 -20.96
CA PHE A 67 15.18 0.07 -22.34
C PHE A 67 14.28 1.01 -23.16
N PHE A 68 13.20 1.53 -22.57
CA PHE A 68 12.25 2.44 -23.23
C PHE A 68 12.55 3.93 -22.96
N SER A 69 13.82 4.31 -23.02
CA SER A 69 14.31 5.68 -22.71
C SER A 69 13.55 6.81 -23.42
N SER A 70 13.15 6.62 -24.68
CA SER A 70 12.39 7.62 -25.47
C SER A 70 10.95 7.83 -24.98
N LYS A 71 10.34 6.80 -24.37
CA LYS A 71 8.95 6.81 -23.87
C LYS A 71 8.87 6.91 -22.35
N ARG A 72 9.98 7.14 -21.65
CA ARG A 72 10.07 7.21 -20.18
C ARG A 72 9.02 8.14 -19.55
N LYS A 73 8.75 9.29 -20.15
CA LYS A 73 7.73 10.25 -19.65
C LYS A 73 6.32 9.66 -19.70
N PHE A 74 5.97 8.96 -20.78
CA PHE A 74 4.67 8.32 -20.93
C PHE A 74 4.49 7.18 -19.92
N ILE A 75 5.51 6.32 -19.77
CA ILE A 75 5.47 5.21 -18.81
C ILE A 75 5.34 5.75 -17.38
N PHE A 76 6.06 6.82 -17.03
CA PHE A 76 5.95 7.45 -15.73
C PHE A 76 4.54 7.98 -15.42
N VAL A 77 3.91 8.70 -16.37
CA VAL A 77 2.54 9.19 -16.22
C VAL A 77 1.54 8.03 -16.11
N LEU A 78 1.73 6.97 -16.89
CA LEU A 78 0.89 5.77 -16.84
C LEU A 78 0.98 5.03 -15.50
N ILE A 79 2.18 4.89 -14.92
CA ILE A 79 2.34 4.29 -13.59
C ILE A 79 1.64 5.14 -12.52
N ILE A 80 1.76 6.47 -12.60
CA ILE A 80 1.07 7.39 -11.67
C ILE A 80 -0.45 7.25 -11.80
N SER A 81 -0.99 7.26 -13.02
CA SER A 81 -2.44 7.16 -13.21
C SER A 81 -3.00 5.82 -12.72
N VAL A 82 -2.30 4.72 -12.98
CA VAL A 82 -2.67 3.40 -12.46
C VAL A 82 -2.63 3.38 -10.93
N THR A 83 -1.59 3.95 -10.32
CA THR A 83 -1.47 4.02 -8.85
C THR A 83 -2.63 4.80 -8.24
N VAL A 84 -2.94 5.99 -8.79
CA VAL A 84 -4.05 6.83 -8.33
C VAL A 84 -5.38 6.10 -8.49
N ALA A 85 -5.61 5.42 -9.63
CA ALA A 85 -6.81 4.64 -9.86
C ALA A 85 -6.96 3.50 -8.84
N SER A 86 -5.89 2.76 -8.55
CA SER A 86 -5.89 1.69 -7.54
C SER A 86 -6.28 2.20 -6.15
N PHE A 87 -5.74 3.34 -5.72
CA PHE A 87 -6.13 3.95 -4.44
C PHE A 87 -7.57 4.50 -4.46
N ALA A 88 -8.03 5.04 -5.59
CA ALA A 88 -9.42 5.48 -5.74
C ALA A 88 -10.41 4.31 -5.65
N ILE A 89 -10.06 3.12 -6.15
CA ILE A 89 -10.94 1.95 -6.05
C ILE A 89 -11.17 1.54 -4.58
N ILE A 90 -10.18 1.73 -3.70
CA ILE A 90 -10.31 1.42 -2.27
C ILE A 90 -11.44 2.24 -1.62
N THR A 91 -11.73 3.46 -2.09
CA THR A 91 -12.80 4.29 -1.53
C THR A 91 -14.20 3.79 -1.89
N PHE A 92 -14.31 2.91 -2.89
CA PHE A 92 -15.59 2.30 -3.29
C PHE A 92 -15.88 0.98 -2.57
N ILE A 93 -14.99 0.53 -1.66
CA ILE A 93 -15.23 -0.68 -0.88
C ILE A 93 -16.34 -0.40 0.13
N PRO A 94 -17.50 -1.09 0.03
CA PRO A 94 -18.56 -0.93 1.02
C PRO A 94 -18.08 -1.46 2.38
N SER A 95 -18.25 -0.66 3.43
CA SER A 95 -17.94 -1.08 4.79
C SER A 95 -18.86 -2.22 5.20
N TYR A 96 -18.31 -3.43 5.26
CA TYR A 96 -18.99 -4.55 5.88
C TYR A 96 -18.70 -4.47 7.38
N HIS A 97 -19.72 -4.14 8.17
CA HIS A 97 -19.63 -4.25 9.63
C HIS A 97 -20.10 -5.65 10.01
N PRO A 98 -19.20 -6.63 10.23
CA PRO A 98 -19.61 -7.88 10.82
C PRO A 98 -20.05 -7.57 12.26
N GLY A 99 -21.36 -7.63 12.52
CA GLY A 99 -21.86 -7.64 13.89
C GLY A 99 -21.15 -8.75 14.65
N HIS A 100 -20.51 -8.40 15.77
CA HIS A 100 -19.88 -9.30 16.74
C HIS A 100 -19.21 -10.55 16.13
N GLN A 101 -17.96 -10.40 15.66
CA GLN A 101 -17.07 -11.55 15.63
C GLN A 101 -16.86 -11.97 17.09
N GLU A 102 -17.52 -13.06 17.52
CA GLU A 102 -17.22 -13.73 18.79
C GLU A 102 -15.71 -14.02 18.79
N PHE A 103 -14.96 -13.14 19.47
CA PHE A 103 -13.61 -13.40 19.89
C PHE A 103 -13.70 -14.67 20.73
N GLY A 104 -13.20 -15.78 20.19
CA GLY A 104 -13.35 -17.12 20.76
C GLY A 104 -12.77 -17.25 22.16
N LEU A 105 -13.55 -16.80 23.15
CA LEU A 105 -13.38 -17.05 24.58
C LEU A 105 -13.54 -18.54 24.92
N SER A 106 -13.96 -19.36 23.94
CA SER A 106 -14.00 -20.81 24.00
C SER A 106 -12.61 -21.45 24.16
N ASN A 107 -11.52 -20.80 23.74
CA ASN A 107 -10.16 -21.32 23.96
C ASN A 107 -9.52 -20.84 25.28
N PHE A 108 -10.03 -19.77 25.89
CA PHE A 108 -9.50 -19.29 27.18
C PHE A 108 -10.20 -19.95 28.37
N THR A 109 -11.44 -20.40 28.20
CA THR A 109 -12.23 -21.05 29.27
C THR A 109 -11.82 -22.51 29.50
N THR A 110 -11.19 -23.18 28.54
CA THR A 110 -10.70 -24.56 28.71
C THR A 110 -9.42 -24.64 29.53
N CYS A 111 -8.61 -23.59 29.64
CA CYS A 111 -7.37 -23.63 30.44
C CYS A 111 -7.61 -23.47 31.96
N HIS A 112 -8.84 -23.15 32.40
CA HIS A 112 -9.16 -22.94 33.82
C HIS A 112 -10.10 -24.03 34.38
N LYS A 113 -10.37 -25.11 33.63
CA LYS A 113 -11.28 -26.18 34.09
C LYS A 113 -10.62 -27.53 34.32
N ASP A 114 -9.29 -27.53 34.43
CA ASP A 114 -8.48 -28.69 34.80
C ASP A 114 -7.71 -28.41 36.10
N GLU A 115 -8.45 -28.13 37.20
CA GLU A 115 -7.99 -28.28 38.59
C GLU A 115 -9.12 -28.84 39.47
#